data_AF-A0A1E4ZVY6-F1
#
_entry.id   AF-A0A1E4ZVY6-F1
#
_cell.length_a   1.000
_cell.length_b   1.000
_cell.length_c   1.000
_cell.angle_alpha   90.00
_cell.angle_beta   90.00
_cell.angle_gamma   90.00
#
_symmetry.space_group_name_H-M   'P 1'
#
loop_
_entity.id
_entity.type
_entity.pdbx_description
1 polymer ?
#
loop_
_entity_poly.entity_id
_entity_poly.type
_entity_poly.pdbx_seq_one_letter_code
_entity_poly.pdbx_strand_id
1 'polypeptide(L)' 'MEYAENCEYDYFEIYDGKDTSAPLIGKYCSFNSPGTIIANNPSGSLTFKFVSDDQYPTTGWEAIVSCVSE' A
#
# COMPACT_ATOMS: atom_id res chain seq x y z
N MET A 1 -3.65 7.94 8.72
CA MET A 1 -4.45 7.42 7.57
C MET A 1 -5.76 8.18 7.54
N GLU A 2 -6.07 8.77 6.39
CA GLU A 2 -7.18 9.69 6.24
C GLU A 2 -8.50 8.91 6.36
N TYR A 3 -9.49 9.50 7.04
CA TYR A 3 -10.85 8.97 7.12
C TYR A 3 -11.75 9.61 6.05
N ALA A 4 -11.37 9.45 4.79
CA ALA A 4 -12.12 9.91 3.61
C ALA A 4 -11.99 8.88 2.48
N GLU A 5 -12.85 8.95 1.45
CA GLU A 5 -12.85 7.99 0.34
C GLU A 5 -11.93 8.40 -0.83
N ASN A 6 -11.58 9.69 -0.95
CA ASN A 6 -10.74 10.22 -2.01
C ASN A 6 -9.23 10.03 -1.78
N CYS A 7 -8.81 9.67 -0.55
CA CYS A 7 -7.42 9.39 -0.17
C CYS A 7 -6.46 10.52 -0.60
N GLU A 8 -6.76 11.78 -0.30
CA GLU A 8 -6.02 12.92 -0.83
C GLU A 8 -4.78 13.25 0.00
N TYR A 9 -4.89 13.19 1.33
CA TYR A 9 -3.88 13.66 2.27
C TYR A 9 -3.00 12.53 2.78
N ASP A 10 -3.61 11.54 3.44
CA ASP A 10 -2.92 10.36 3.96
C ASP A 10 -3.36 9.12 3.18
N TYR A 11 -2.41 8.42 2.58
CA TYR A 11 -2.71 7.23 1.80
C TYR A 11 -1.53 6.26 1.72
N PHE A 12 -1.86 5.05 1.33
CA PHE A 12 -0.94 3.95 1.13
C PHE A 12 -1.07 3.43 -0.29
N GLU A 13 0.04 3.35 -1.02
CA GLU A 13 0.10 2.82 -2.37
C GLU A 13 0.90 1.51 -2.38
N ILE A 14 0.43 0.55 -3.16
CA ILE A 14 1.12 -0.73 -3.38
C ILE A 14 1.43 -0.85 -4.87
N TYR A 15 2.68 -1.15 -5.20
CA TYR A 15 3.16 -1.34 -6.57
C TYR A 15 3.68 -2.76 -6.77
N ASP A 16 3.38 -3.34 -7.93
CA ASP A 16 3.78 -4.70 -8.33
C ASP A 16 5.20 -4.72 -8.94
N GLY A 17 6.20 -4.40 -8.11
CA GLY A 17 7.60 -4.43 -8.52
C GLY A 17 8.57 -3.82 -7.51
N LYS A 18 9.79 -3.52 -7.98
CA LYS A 18 10.94 -3.12 -7.14
C LYS A 18 10.95 -1.66 -6.70
N ASP A 19 10.15 -0.81 -7.35
CA ASP A 19 10.06 0.61 -7.04
C ASP A 19 8.70 1.19 -7.46
N THR A 20 8.52 2.49 -7.26
CA THR A 20 7.27 3.22 -7.54
C THR A 20 7.03 3.49 -9.04
N SER A 21 7.92 3.07 -9.93
CA SER A 21 7.68 3.08 -11.38
C SER A 21 6.99 1.80 -11.88
N ALA A 22 6.91 0.77 -11.02
CA ALA A 22 6.19 -0.46 -11.30
C ALA A 22 4.66 -0.22 -11.38
N PRO A 23 3.87 -1.18 -11.92
CA PRO A 23 2.41 -1.04 -11.99
C PRO A 23 1.78 -0.80 -10.62
N LEU A 24 0.92 0.21 -10.50
CA LEU A 24 0.15 0.48 -9.28
C LEU A 24 -0.95 -0.58 -9.13
N ILE A 25 -0.96 -1.28 -8.00
CA ILE A 25 -2.03 -2.20 -7.62
C ILE A 25 -3.22 -1.41 -7.08
N GLY A 26 -2.95 -0.42 -6.23
CA GLY A 26 -4.00 0.41 -5.66
C GLY A 26 -3.48 1.47 -4.70
N LYS A 27 -4.38 2.43 -4.41
CA LYS A 27 -4.23 3.49 -3.42
C LYS A 27 -5.31 3.30 -2.35
N TYR A 28 -4.89 3.25 -1.09
CA TYR A 28 -5.71 2.88 0.06
C TYR A 28 -5.66 3.96 1.14
N CYS A 29 -6.79 4.18 1.80
CA CYS A 29 -6.94 5.01 2.98
C CYS A 29 -8.14 4.49 3.80
N SER A 30 -8.43 5.12 4.94
CA SER A 30 -9.50 4.69 5.85
C SER A 30 -9.36 3.21 6.25
N PHE A 31 -10.45 2.45 6.25
CA PHE A 31 -10.48 1.01 6.57
C PHE A 31 -10.42 0.10 5.32
N ASN A 32 -9.99 0.63 4.17
CA ASN A 32 -9.97 -0.09 2.90
C ASN A 32 -8.72 -0.97 2.76
N SER A 33 -8.65 -2.05 3.55
CA SER A 33 -7.59 -3.05 3.40
C SER A 33 -7.72 -3.80 2.06
N PRO A 34 -6.62 -3.99 1.31
CA PRO A 34 -6.63 -4.85 0.12
C PRO A 34 -6.74 -6.36 0.44
N GLY A 35 -6.64 -6.75 1.71
CA GLY A 35 -6.46 -8.15 2.08
C GLY A 35 -5.09 -8.67 1.65
N THR A 36 -5.04 -9.88 1.08
CA THR A 36 -3.78 -10.50 0.62
C THR A 36 -3.41 -10.02 -0.77
N ILE A 37 -2.19 -9.51 -0.92
CA ILE A 37 -1.58 -9.17 -2.21
C ILE A 37 -0.43 -10.14 -2.50
N ILE A 38 -0.40 -10.68 -3.71
CA ILE A 38 0.69 -11.51 -4.23
C ILE A 38 1.41 -10.72 -5.31
N ALA A 39 2.75 -10.71 -5.29
CA ALA A 39 3.56 -10.14 -6.34
C ALA A 39 3.35 -10.93 -7.64
N ASN A 40 2.95 -10.25 -8.73
CA ASN A 40 2.74 -10.85 -10.05
C ASN A 40 3.80 -10.39 -11.05
N ASN A 41 5.03 -10.22 -10.58
CA ASN A 41 6.17 -9.81 -11.39
C ASN A 41 7.34 -10.82 -11.27
N PRO A 42 8.22 -10.91 -12.29
CA PRO A 42 9.35 -11.86 -12.30
C PRO A 42 10.34 -11.70 -11.14
N SER A 43 10.34 -10.55 -10.47
CA SER A 43 11.19 -10.31 -9.30
C SER A 43 10.56 -10.68 -7.97
N GLY A 44 9.29 -11.12 -7.94
CA GLY A 44 8.59 -11.43 -6.70
C GLY A 44 8.56 -10.27 -5.71
N SER A 45 8.59 -9.03 -6.19
CA SER A 45 8.79 -7.84 -5.36
C SER A 45 7.51 -7.01 -5.26
N LEU A 46 7.19 -6.50 -4.06
CA LEU A 46 6.19 -5.46 -3.87
C LEU A 46 6.88 -4.21 -3.33
N THR A 47 6.44 -3.04 -3.78
CA THR A 47 6.86 -1.75 -3.23
C THR A 47 5.69 -1.08 -2.54
N PHE A 48 5.93 -0.65 -1.31
CA PHE A 48 4.95 0.03 -0.46
C PHE A 48 5.35 1.50 -0.31
N LYS A 49 4.41 2.42 -0.55
CA LYS A 49 4.62 3.85 -0.36
C LYS A 49 3.52 4.40 0.55
N PHE A 50 3.94 4.91 1.70
CA PHE A 50 3.06 5.59 2.64
C PHE A 50 3.30 7.10 2.56
N VAL A 51 2.22 7.86 2.39
CA VAL A 51 2.22 9.32 2.37
C VAL A 51 1.32 9.80 3.50
N SER A 52 1.79 10.77 4.27
CA SER A 52 1.03 11.37 5.37
C SER A 52 1.47 12.81 5.62
N ASP A 53 0.58 13.61 6.20
CA ASP A 53 0.86 14.94 6.71
C ASP A 53 0.74 15.02 8.25
N ASP A 54 0.86 16.22 8.82
CA ASP A 54 0.83 16.45 10.27
C ASP A 54 -0.57 16.79 10.81
N GLN A 55 -1.61 16.74 9.98
CA GLN A 55 -2.98 17.07 10.37
C GLN A 55 -3.76 15.82 10.76
N TYR A 56 -4.41 15.88 11.93
CA TYR A 56 -5.28 14.81 12.43
C TYR A 56 -4.66 13.41 12.40
N PRO A 57 -3.52 13.17 13.09
CA PRO A 57 -2.85 11.88 13.04
C PRO A 57 -3.75 10.76 13.58
N THR A 58 -3.83 9.67 12.83
CA THR A 58 -4.58 8.46 13.17
C THR A 58 -3.71 7.22 13.03
N THR A 59 -4.27 6.04 13.34
CA THR A 59 -3.59 4.75 13.14
C THR A 59 -3.14 4.59 11.68
N GLY A 60 -1.94 4.04 11.48
CA GLY A 60 -1.35 3.80 10.18
C GLY A 60 -1.82 2.49 9.55
N TRP A 61 -0.88 1.81 8.87
CA TRP A 61 -1.09 0.50 8.26
C TRP A 61 -0.23 -0.55 8.95
N GLU A 62 -0.65 -1.81 8.84
CA GLU A 62 0.08 -2.98 9.28
C GLU A 62 -0.02 -4.06 8.20
N ALA A 63 1.07 -4.78 7.95
CA ALA A 63 1.07 -5.90 7.03
C ALA A 63 2.00 -7.01 7.52
N ILE A 64 1.64 -8.25 7.19
CA ILE A 64 2.51 -9.41 7.32
C ILE A 64 3.09 -9.70 5.94
N VAL A 65 4.42 -9.68 5.83
CA VAL A 65 5.13 -9.93 4.58
C VAL A 65 5.84 -11.27 4.68
N SER A 66 5.54 -12.19 3.76
CA SER A 66 6.15 -13.51 3.67
C SER A 66 6.48 -13.85 2.24
N CYS A 67 7.65 -14.44 2.00
CA CYS A 67 7.93 -15.11 0.74
C CYS A 67 7.15 -16.42 0.69
N VAL A 68 6.34 -16.60 -0.36
CA VAL A 68 5.70 -17.87 -0.66
C VAL A 68 6.42 -18.49 -1.86
N SER A 69 6.85 -19.74 -1.72
CA SER A 69 7.21 -20.58 -2.86
C SER A 69 5.95 -21.26 -3.36
N GLU A 70 5.71 -21.25 -4.67
CA GLU A 70 4.72 -22.16 -5.27
C GLU A 70 5.07 -23.63 -5.00
#